data_AF-A0A7V9N2T3-F1
#
_entry.id   AF-A0A7V9N2T3-F1
#
_cell.length_a   1.000
_cell.length_b   1.000
_cell.length_c   1.000
_cell.angle_alpha   90.00
_cell.angle_beta   90.00
_cell.angle_gamma   90.00
#
_symmetry.space_group_name_H-M   'P 1'
#
loop_
_entity.id
_entity.type
_entity.pdbx_description
1 polymer ?
#
loop_
_entity_poly.entity_id
_entity_poly.type
_entity_poly.pdbx_seq_one_letter_code
_entity_poly.pdbx_strand_id
1 'polypeptide(L)'
;RCWRERDAGMWEMRGEPRHHLSSKVLCWAGLDRAVHLAPRLGGYGRADIWADERDLIRAAILERGWSASRQAYAQSFDADELDAAALLMPLVGFLPATDPRMRATIETIARELTEDGLVLRYQTDPGLNADGLSGDEGTFVICSFWLVSCLARAGEIDRAETLFTRLAGAANDLGLLAEEIDPATGELLGNFPQAFSHIGLITAAWEIDQARAAAALTHDASVRGVRATDGWSARLWRWMVPESSPR
;
A
#
# COMPACT_ATOMS: atom_id res chain seq x y z
N ARG A 1 -20.35 -2.29 -8.84
CA ARG A 1 -21.18 -1.32 -9.60
C ARG A 1 -21.01 0.13 -9.14
N CYS A 2 -21.22 0.48 -7.87
CA CYS A 2 -21.02 1.86 -7.35
C CYS A 2 -19.58 2.40 -7.43
N TRP A 3 -18.58 1.56 -7.73
CA TRP A 3 -17.20 2.02 -7.93
C TRP A 3 -17.08 3.09 -9.03
N ARG A 4 -18.05 3.18 -9.95
CA ARG A 4 -18.11 4.20 -11.01
C ARG A 4 -18.54 5.58 -10.52
N GLU A 5 -18.96 5.70 -9.26
CA GLU A 5 -19.35 6.97 -8.67
C GLU A 5 -18.13 7.71 -8.08
N ARG A 6 -18.29 9.00 -7.83
CA ARG A 6 -17.31 9.83 -7.13
C ARG A 6 -17.58 9.73 -5.61
N ASP A 7 -16.52 9.75 -4.81
CA ASP A 7 -16.57 9.56 -3.36
C ASP A 7 -15.60 10.51 -2.65
N ALA A 8 -15.52 10.44 -1.31
CA ALA A 8 -14.65 11.27 -0.48
C ALA A 8 -13.26 10.64 -0.21
N GLY A 9 -12.98 9.47 -0.80
CA GLY A 9 -11.73 8.75 -0.55
C GLY A 9 -11.64 8.15 0.86
N MET A 10 -10.55 7.43 1.12
CA MET A 10 -10.29 6.83 2.44
C MET A 10 -9.90 7.84 3.54
N TRP A 11 -9.53 9.06 3.13
CA TRP A 11 -9.16 10.15 4.02
C TRP A 11 -10.34 11.07 4.38
N GLU A 12 -11.56 10.73 3.93
CA GLU A 12 -12.77 11.53 4.18
C GLU A 12 -12.61 13.00 3.76
N MET A 13 -12.10 13.20 2.54
CA MET A 13 -11.86 14.51 1.94
C MET A 13 -13.14 15.35 1.94
N ARG A 14 -13.05 16.62 2.35
CA ARG A 14 -14.21 17.49 2.57
C ARG A 14 -14.69 18.26 1.34
N GLY A 15 -13.88 18.30 0.29
CA GLY A 15 -14.19 19.01 -0.94
C GLY A 15 -15.01 18.18 -1.92
N GLU A 16 -15.02 18.61 -3.18
CA GLU A 16 -15.81 17.94 -4.22
C GLU A 16 -15.43 16.47 -4.37
N PRO A 17 -16.41 15.53 -4.35
CA PRO A 17 -16.14 14.12 -4.53
C PRO A 17 -15.38 13.84 -5.82
N ARG A 18 -14.37 12.96 -5.75
CA ARG A 18 -13.53 12.55 -6.89
C ARG A 18 -13.55 11.04 -7.09
N HIS A 19 -12.97 10.57 -8.19
CA HIS A 19 -12.66 9.14 -8.36
C HIS A 19 -11.33 8.82 -7.69
N HIS A 20 -11.30 8.76 -6.35
CA HIS A 20 -10.08 8.47 -5.61
C HIS A 20 -9.49 7.10 -6.00
N LEU A 21 -8.19 7.09 -6.26
CA LEU A 21 -7.46 5.89 -6.65
C LEU A 21 -7.62 4.79 -5.60
N SER A 22 -7.43 5.14 -4.34
CA SER A 22 -7.52 4.24 -3.19
C SER A 22 -8.89 3.56 -3.11
N SER A 23 -9.98 4.31 -3.28
CA SER A 23 -11.35 3.77 -3.34
C SER A 23 -11.49 2.71 -4.44
N LYS A 24 -10.92 2.97 -5.64
CA LYS A 24 -11.03 2.04 -6.77
C LYS A 24 -10.15 0.80 -6.55
N VAL A 25 -8.94 0.98 -6.03
CA VAL A 25 -8.02 -0.11 -5.66
C VAL A 25 -8.64 -1.03 -4.60
N LEU A 26 -9.31 -0.49 -3.59
CA LEU A 26 -9.99 -1.29 -2.56
C LEU A 26 -11.24 -1.99 -3.10
N CYS A 27 -12.00 -1.36 -4.00
CA CYS A 27 -13.07 -2.05 -4.73
C CYS A 27 -12.54 -3.24 -5.56
N TRP A 28 -11.42 -3.04 -6.27
CA TRP A 28 -10.75 -4.11 -7.01
C TRP A 28 -10.32 -5.24 -6.08
N ALA A 29 -9.67 -4.92 -4.95
CA ALA A 29 -9.18 -5.91 -4.01
C ALA A 29 -10.32 -6.77 -3.45
N GLY A 30 -11.44 -6.15 -3.09
CA GLY A 30 -12.64 -6.87 -2.64
C GLY A 30 -13.16 -7.88 -3.67
N LEU A 31 -13.27 -7.47 -4.94
CA LEU A 31 -13.69 -8.37 -6.02
C LEU A 31 -12.65 -9.45 -6.31
N ASP A 32 -11.35 -9.12 -6.29
CA ASP A 32 -10.29 -10.10 -6.48
C ASP A 32 -10.34 -11.21 -5.43
N ARG A 33 -10.49 -10.85 -4.14
CA ARG A 33 -10.67 -11.85 -3.08
C ARG A 33 -11.98 -12.63 -3.23
N ALA A 34 -13.07 -11.98 -3.67
CA ALA A 34 -14.34 -12.67 -3.92
C ALA A 34 -14.23 -13.71 -5.04
N VAL A 35 -13.53 -13.41 -6.13
CA VAL A 35 -13.26 -14.36 -7.22
C VAL A 35 -12.48 -15.57 -6.71
N HIS A 36 -11.43 -15.34 -5.91
CA HIS A 36 -10.64 -16.44 -5.33
C HIS A 36 -11.45 -17.30 -4.35
N LEU A 37 -12.39 -16.71 -3.62
CA LEU A 37 -13.27 -17.42 -2.69
C LEU A 37 -14.44 -18.13 -3.39
N ALA A 38 -14.82 -17.71 -4.60
CA ALA A 38 -16.02 -18.18 -5.29
C ALA A 38 -16.17 -19.72 -5.35
N PRO A 39 -15.11 -20.52 -5.62
CA PRO A 39 -15.23 -21.98 -5.62
C PRO A 39 -15.67 -22.57 -4.27
N ARG A 40 -15.41 -21.87 -3.17
CA ARG A 40 -15.78 -22.28 -1.79
C ARG A 40 -17.18 -21.81 -1.38
N LEU A 41 -17.82 -20.97 -2.20
CA LEU A 41 -19.13 -20.38 -1.88
C LEU A 41 -20.31 -21.16 -2.47
N GLY A 42 -20.05 -22.25 -3.21
CA GLY A 42 -21.10 -23.05 -3.85
C GLY A 42 -21.99 -22.19 -4.75
N GLY A 43 -23.31 -22.32 -4.61
CA GLY A 43 -24.29 -21.56 -5.42
C GLY A 43 -24.30 -20.05 -5.21
N TYR A 44 -23.59 -19.53 -4.20
CA TYR A 44 -23.46 -18.09 -3.97
C TYR A 44 -22.28 -17.48 -4.73
N GLY A 45 -21.35 -18.31 -5.23
CA GLY A 45 -20.21 -17.84 -6.02
C GLY A 45 -20.67 -17.27 -7.36
N ARG A 46 -20.32 -16.02 -7.65
CA ARG A 46 -20.58 -15.36 -8.94
C ARG A 46 -19.25 -15.00 -9.60
N ALA A 47 -18.40 -16.02 -9.79
CA ALA A 47 -17.01 -15.86 -10.17
C ALA A 47 -16.83 -15.08 -11.48
N ASP A 48 -17.67 -15.38 -12.48
CA ASP A 48 -17.73 -14.72 -13.77
C ASP A 48 -18.05 -13.22 -13.63
N ILE A 49 -19.16 -12.89 -12.98
CA ILE A 49 -19.62 -11.51 -12.81
C ILE A 49 -18.62 -10.69 -11.99
N TRP A 50 -18.04 -11.28 -10.94
CA TRP A 50 -17.05 -10.61 -10.11
C TRP A 50 -15.72 -10.41 -10.85
N ALA A 51 -15.29 -11.39 -11.66
CA ALA A 51 -14.08 -11.28 -12.47
C ALA A 51 -14.23 -10.20 -13.54
N ASP A 52 -15.35 -10.16 -14.26
CA ASP A 52 -15.61 -9.14 -15.27
C ASP A 52 -15.54 -7.73 -14.67
N GLU A 53 -16.22 -7.50 -13.54
CA GLU A 53 -16.21 -6.18 -12.89
C GLU A 53 -14.84 -5.86 -12.28
N ARG A 54 -14.12 -6.85 -11.71
CA ARG A 54 -12.75 -6.67 -11.22
C ARG A 54 -11.84 -6.20 -12.35
N ASP A 55 -11.92 -6.84 -13.51
CA ASP A 55 -11.03 -6.56 -14.63
C ASP A 55 -11.34 -5.18 -15.25
N LEU A 56 -12.60 -4.76 -15.25
CA LEU A 56 -12.99 -3.39 -15.61
C LEU A 56 -12.40 -2.34 -14.65
N ILE A 57 -12.44 -2.59 -13.34
CA ILE A 57 -11.83 -1.68 -12.35
C ILE A 57 -10.31 -1.63 -12.56
N ARG A 58 -9.68 -2.79 -12.80
CA ARG A 58 -8.23 -2.87 -13.04
C ARG A 58 -7.82 -2.04 -14.24
N ALA A 59 -8.53 -2.18 -15.36
CA ALA A 59 -8.27 -1.40 -16.57
C ALA A 59 -8.39 0.11 -16.29
N ALA A 60 -9.45 0.53 -15.62
CA ALA A 60 -9.67 1.94 -15.28
C ALA A 60 -8.56 2.52 -14.38
N ILE A 61 -8.09 1.77 -13.38
CA ILE A 61 -6.99 2.20 -12.50
C ILE A 61 -5.68 2.35 -13.29
N LEU A 62 -5.34 1.38 -14.14
CA LEU A 62 -4.09 1.38 -14.90
C LEU A 62 -4.03 2.48 -15.97
N GLU A 63 -5.19 2.85 -16.51
CA GLU A 63 -5.33 3.90 -17.52
C GLU A 63 -5.43 5.29 -16.89
N ARG A 64 -6.42 5.48 -16.00
CA ARG A 64 -6.81 6.81 -15.50
C ARG A 64 -6.14 7.19 -14.18
N GLY A 65 -5.63 6.22 -13.43
CA GLY A 65 -4.94 6.48 -12.17
C GLY A 65 -3.48 6.88 -12.34
N TRP A 66 -2.90 6.72 -13.53
CA TRP A 66 -1.49 7.01 -13.80
C TRP A 66 -1.29 8.46 -14.25
N SER A 67 -0.50 9.23 -13.51
CA SER A 67 -0.04 10.55 -13.94
C SER A 67 1.26 10.42 -14.72
N ALA A 68 1.21 10.75 -16.01
CA ALA A 68 2.41 10.81 -16.85
C ALA A 68 3.31 11.99 -16.50
N SER A 69 2.78 13.08 -15.93
CA SER A 69 3.58 14.25 -15.55
C SER A 69 4.39 13.96 -14.28
N ARG A 70 3.79 13.30 -13.28
CA ARG A 70 4.46 12.90 -12.03
C ARG A 70 5.25 11.62 -12.12
N GLN A 71 5.01 10.80 -13.15
CA GLN A 71 5.51 9.42 -13.22
C GLN A 71 5.13 8.60 -11.98
N ALA A 72 3.88 8.73 -11.54
CA ALA A 72 3.34 8.06 -10.36
C ALA A 72 1.83 7.81 -10.49
N TYR A 73 1.29 6.87 -9.73
CA TYR A 73 -0.15 6.81 -9.52
C TYR A 73 -0.60 7.99 -8.65
N ALA A 74 -1.58 8.74 -9.14
CA ALA A 74 -2.08 9.96 -8.50
C ALA A 74 -3.21 9.67 -7.49
N GLN A 75 -3.56 10.67 -6.69
CA GLN A 75 -4.60 10.63 -5.66
C GLN A 75 -5.97 10.21 -6.22
N SER A 76 -6.29 10.68 -7.42
CA SER A 76 -7.58 10.42 -8.08
C SER A 76 -7.38 10.27 -9.59
N PHE A 77 -8.39 9.72 -10.27
CA PHE A 77 -8.33 9.57 -11.72
C PHE A 77 -8.21 10.92 -12.43
N ASP A 78 -7.40 10.91 -13.50
CA ASP A 78 -7.18 12.04 -14.40
C ASP A 78 -6.58 13.27 -13.70
N ALA A 79 -5.83 13.05 -12.62
CA ALA A 79 -5.24 14.06 -11.76
C ALA A 79 -3.72 13.82 -11.58
N ASP A 80 -3.02 14.78 -10.97
CA ASP A 80 -1.55 14.80 -10.83
C ASP A 80 -1.09 14.91 -9.36
N GLU A 81 -2.00 15.05 -8.41
CA GLU A 81 -1.68 15.17 -7.00
C GLU A 81 -1.23 13.80 -6.45
N LEU A 82 -0.20 13.78 -5.60
CA LEU A 82 0.27 12.55 -4.96
C LEU A 82 -0.57 12.22 -3.71
N ASP A 83 -0.67 10.93 -3.41
CA ASP A 83 -1.29 10.43 -2.19
C ASP A 83 -0.57 9.16 -1.74
N ALA A 84 -0.20 9.09 -0.47
CA ALA A 84 0.47 7.93 0.12
C ALA A 84 -0.39 6.65 0.04
N ALA A 85 -1.71 6.77 -0.10
CA ALA A 85 -2.61 5.63 -0.31
C ALA A 85 -2.29 4.84 -1.60
N ALA A 86 -1.56 5.41 -2.57
CA ALA A 86 -1.05 4.66 -3.72
C ALA A 86 -0.09 3.53 -3.29
N LEU A 87 0.59 3.66 -2.14
CA LEU A 87 1.42 2.60 -1.57
C LEU A 87 0.61 1.36 -1.16
N LEU A 88 -0.72 1.46 -1.00
CA LEU A 88 -1.55 0.29 -0.74
C LEU A 88 -1.63 -0.66 -1.94
N MET A 89 -1.43 -0.17 -3.17
CA MET A 89 -1.54 -0.97 -4.40
C MET A 89 -0.72 -2.27 -4.33
N PRO A 90 0.59 -2.23 -4.02
CA PRO A 90 1.37 -3.45 -3.84
C PRO A 90 0.96 -4.23 -2.61
N LEU A 91 0.59 -3.58 -1.52
CA LEU A 91 0.23 -4.26 -0.26
C LEU A 91 -1.02 -5.13 -0.40
N VAL A 92 -2.04 -4.67 -1.14
CA VAL A 92 -3.26 -5.46 -1.43
C VAL A 92 -3.12 -6.40 -2.63
N GLY A 93 -1.98 -6.37 -3.33
CA GLY A 93 -1.64 -7.25 -4.44
C GLY A 93 -2.14 -6.77 -5.81
N PHE A 94 -2.41 -5.47 -5.99
CA PHE A 94 -2.85 -4.90 -7.27
C PHE A 94 -1.76 -4.92 -8.35
N LEU A 95 -0.55 -4.48 -7.97
CA LEU A 95 0.67 -4.54 -8.79
C LEU A 95 1.84 -4.93 -7.89
N PRO A 96 2.83 -5.73 -8.35
CA PRO A 96 4.01 -5.98 -7.54
C PRO A 96 4.80 -4.69 -7.31
N ALA A 97 5.46 -4.55 -6.15
CA ALA A 97 6.29 -3.37 -5.86
C ALA A 97 7.47 -3.22 -6.84
N THR A 98 7.85 -4.31 -7.52
CA THR A 98 8.88 -4.31 -8.57
C THR A 98 8.37 -3.90 -9.95
N ASP A 99 7.06 -3.71 -10.14
CA ASP A 99 6.51 -3.18 -11.39
C ASP A 99 7.12 -1.80 -11.69
N PRO A 100 7.52 -1.49 -12.94
CA PRO A 100 8.18 -0.22 -13.26
C PRO A 100 7.37 1.01 -12.84
N ARG A 101 6.04 1.00 -12.99
CA ARG A 101 5.17 2.11 -12.57
C ARG A 101 5.04 2.18 -11.06
N MET A 102 5.00 1.04 -10.37
CA MET A 102 4.99 1.03 -8.91
C MET A 102 6.33 1.48 -8.32
N ARG A 103 7.47 1.05 -8.87
CA ARG A 103 8.79 1.55 -8.45
C ARG A 103 8.87 3.06 -8.61
N ALA A 104 8.45 3.59 -9.76
CA ALA A 104 8.41 5.03 -9.99
C ALA A 104 7.49 5.76 -8.98
N THR A 105 6.33 5.19 -8.68
CA THR A 105 5.40 5.73 -7.66
C THR A 105 6.03 5.73 -6.26
N ILE A 106 6.67 4.63 -5.85
CA ILE A 106 7.35 4.50 -4.55
C ILE A 106 8.46 5.55 -4.43
N GLU A 107 9.32 5.69 -5.44
CA GLU A 107 10.40 6.67 -5.43
C GLU A 107 9.90 8.12 -5.47
N THR A 108 8.85 8.40 -6.23
CA THR A 108 8.26 9.74 -6.26
C THR A 108 7.63 10.10 -4.92
N ILE A 109 6.92 9.17 -4.26
CA ILE A 109 6.39 9.40 -2.91
C ILE A 109 7.53 9.59 -1.90
N ALA A 110 8.56 8.74 -1.92
CA ALA A 110 9.70 8.84 -1.01
C ALA A 110 10.53 10.12 -1.18
N ARG A 111 10.41 10.80 -2.34
CA ARG A 111 11.12 12.04 -2.65
C ARG A 111 10.27 13.29 -2.40
N GLU A 112 9.02 13.26 -2.81
CA GLU A 112 8.17 14.46 -2.91
C GLU A 112 7.05 14.52 -1.87
N LEU A 113 6.75 13.40 -1.20
CA LEU A 113 5.69 13.29 -0.21
C LEU A 113 6.24 12.84 1.15
N THR A 114 7.41 13.35 1.51
CA THR A 114 8.04 13.10 2.80
C THR A 114 8.66 14.36 3.39
N GLU A 115 8.62 14.48 4.72
CA GLU A 115 9.40 15.43 5.50
C GLU A 115 10.40 14.68 6.37
N ASP A 116 11.67 14.98 6.19
CA ASP A 116 12.78 14.20 6.75
C ASP A 116 12.61 12.68 6.53
N GLY A 117 12.04 12.25 5.41
CA GLY A 117 11.82 10.83 5.09
C GLY A 117 10.62 10.17 5.78
N LEU A 118 9.85 10.90 6.57
CA LEU A 118 8.55 10.47 7.10
C LEU A 118 7.44 10.92 6.14
N VAL A 119 6.48 10.04 5.85
CA VAL A 119 5.52 10.21 4.75
C VAL A 119 4.30 11.02 5.17
N LEU A 120 3.93 12.01 4.37
CA LEU A 120 2.67 12.75 4.48
C LEU A 120 1.52 11.96 3.81
N ARG A 121 0.26 12.19 4.21
CA ARG A 121 -0.88 11.58 3.49
C ARG A 121 -0.96 12.10 2.05
N TYR A 122 -0.90 13.41 1.90
CA TYR A 122 -0.92 14.21 0.67
C TYR A 122 -0.41 15.62 1.01
N GLN A 123 -0.09 16.47 0.02
CA GLN A 123 0.41 17.83 0.28
C GLN A 123 -0.72 18.80 0.64
N THR A 124 -0.73 19.42 1.82
CA THR A 124 -1.81 20.33 2.25
C THR A 124 -1.74 21.74 1.67
N ASP A 125 -1.03 21.94 0.55
CA ASP A 125 -0.88 23.26 -0.08
C ASP A 125 -2.25 23.91 -0.40
N PRO A 126 -2.47 25.19 -0.05
CA PRO A 126 -3.72 25.89 -0.32
C PRO A 126 -4.09 25.85 -1.81
N GLY A 127 -5.17 25.15 -2.13
CA GLY A 127 -5.70 25.00 -3.49
C GLY A 127 -5.22 23.76 -4.25
N LEU A 128 -4.28 22.97 -3.70
CA LEU A 128 -3.88 21.67 -4.25
C LEU A 128 -4.69 20.51 -3.68
N ASN A 129 -5.14 20.58 -2.42
CA ASN A 129 -5.96 19.54 -1.82
C ASN A 129 -7.29 20.04 -1.27
N ALA A 130 -8.27 19.12 -1.32
CA ALA A 130 -9.68 19.40 -1.09
C ALA A 130 -10.12 19.10 0.35
N ASP A 131 -9.19 18.85 1.27
CA ASP A 131 -9.48 18.52 2.66
C ASP A 131 -9.96 19.72 3.49
N GLY A 132 -9.66 20.94 3.04
CA GLY A 132 -10.12 22.18 3.65
C GLY A 132 -9.57 22.42 5.06
N LEU A 133 -8.49 21.72 5.42
CA LEU A 133 -7.77 21.91 6.68
C LEU A 133 -6.65 22.93 6.46
N SER A 134 -6.43 23.78 7.46
CA SER A 134 -5.33 24.75 7.49
C SER A 134 -4.36 24.38 8.61
N GLY A 135 -3.09 24.18 8.29
CA GLY A 135 -2.03 23.86 9.23
C GLY A 135 -0.98 22.96 8.58
N ASP A 136 0.19 22.89 9.20
CA ASP A 136 1.20 21.88 8.87
C ASP A 136 0.72 20.55 9.47
N GLU A 137 0.24 19.63 8.63
CA GLU A 137 -0.14 18.29 9.10
C GLU A 137 1.13 17.49 9.43
N GLY A 138 1.13 16.76 10.55
CA GLY A 138 2.24 15.90 10.90
C GLY A 138 2.44 14.77 9.89
N THR A 139 3.61 14.14 9.93
CA THR A 139 3.87 12.98 9.09
C THR A 139 3.12 11.77 9.60
N PHE A 140 2.46 11.04 8.70
CA PHE A 140 1.49 10.02 9.07
C PHE A 140 2.19 8.66 9.26
N VAL A 141 2.12 8.12 10.48
CA VAL A 141 2.95 6.98 10.88
C VAL A 141 2.67 5.74 10.04
N ILE A 142 1.40 5.43 9.80
CA ILE A 142 1.03 4.27 8.97
C ILE A 142 1.48 4.43 7.51
N CYS A 143 1.45 5.63 6.94
CA CYS A 143 1.92 5.88 5.58
C CYS A 143 3.42 5.62 5.46
N SER A 144 4.19 6.00 6.48
CA SER A 144 5.62 5.73 6.56
C SER A 144 5.90 4.22 6.65
N PHE A 145 5.11 3.46 7.41
CA PHE A 145 5.21 1.99 7.41
C PHE A 145 4.75 1.34 6.11
N TRP A 146 3.81 1.92 5.36
CA TRP A 146 3.51 1.45 4.01
C TRP A 146 4.70 1.64 3.07
N LEU A 147 5.44 2.74 3.18
CA LEU A 147 6.65 2.96 2.40
C LEU A 147 7.72 1.91 2.74
N VAL A 148 7.96 1.65 4.04
CA VAL A 148 8.84 0.55 4.48
C VAL A 148 8.45 -0.78 3.84
N SER A 149 7.17 -1.12 3.92
CA SER A 149 6.63 -2.37 3.36
C SER A 149 6.84 -2.46 1.84
N CYS A 150 6.65 -1.34 1.13
CA CYS A 150 6.88 -1.26 -0.31
C CYS A 150 8.36 -1.40 -0.68
N LEU A 151 9.27 -0.75 0.06
CA LEU A 151 10.71 -0.87 -0.12
C LEU A 151 11.17 -2.31 0.07
N ALA A 152 10.71 -2.98 1.14
CA ALA A 152 10.99 -4.38 1.38
C ALA A 152 10.50 -5.28 0.22
N ARG A 153 9.26 -5.09 -0.24
CA ARG A 153 8.71 -5.81 -1.41
C ARG A 153 9.41 -5.48 -2.73
N ALA A 154 10.03 -4.31 -2.85
CA ALA A 154 10.85 -3.93 -4.00
C ALA A 154 12.28 -4.52 -3.94
N GLY A 155 12.64 -5.20 -2.84
CA GLY A 155 13.96 -5.76 -2.61
C GLY A 155 14.97 -4.77 -2.01
N GLU A 156 14.51 -3.59 -1.59
CA GLU A 156 15.35 -2.51 -1.04
C GLU A 156 15.41 -2.59 0.47
N ILE A 157 15.88 -3.75 0.94
CA ILE A 157 15.84 -4.18 2.34
C ILE A 157 16.57 -3.17 3.25
N ASP A 158 17.76 -2.70 2.87
CA ASP A 158 18.54 -1.76 3.69
C ASP A 158 17.82 -0.41 3.90
N ARG A 159 17.17 0.11 2.85
CA ARG A 159 16.36 1.34 2.94
C ARG A 159 15.12 1.11 3.82
N ALA A 160 14.46 -0.03 3.65
CA ALA A 160 13.30 -0.41 4.45
C ALA A 160 13.67 -0.49 5.94
N GLU A 161 14.77 -1.15 6.28
CA GLU A 161 15.25 -1.30 7.67
C GLU A 161 15.63 0.03 8.30
N THR A 162 16.34 0.88 7.56
CA THR A 162 16.73 2.21 8.04
C THR A 162 15.50 3.04 8.43
N LEU A 163 14.49 3.08 7.57
CA LEU A 163 13.24 3.79 7.85
C LEU A 163 12.43 3.11 8.96
N PHE A 164 12.37 1.77 8.98
CA PHE A 164 11.71 1.00 10.03
C PHE A 164 12.28 1.27 11.42
N THR A 165 13.60 1.23 11.57
CA THR A 165 14.28 1.48 12.85
C THR A 165 13.99 2.87 13.37
N ARG A 166 13.98 3.87 12.48
CA ARG A 166 13.59 5.24 12.86
C ARG A 166 12.15 5.31 13.36
N LEU A 167 11.19 4.75 12.62
CA LEU A 167 9.78 4.77 12.99
C LEU A 167 9.49 4.00 14.28
N ALA A 168 10.06 2.81 14.42
CA ALA A 168 9.91 2.00 15.63
C ALA A 168 10.56 2.68 16.85
N GLY A 169 11.63 3.46 16.64
CA GLY A 169 12.28 4.25 17.68
C GLY A 169 11.47 5.44 18.20
N ALA A 170 10.41 5.85 17.49
CA ALA A 170 9.49 6.91 17.94
C ALA A 170 8.43 6.40 18.92
N ALA A 171 8.31 5.08 19.11
CA ALA A 171 7.39 4.52 20.10
C ALA A 171 7.82 4.94 21.51
N ASN A 172 6.85 5.19 22.39
CA ASN A 172 7.14 5.53 23.78
C ASN A 172 7.68 4.31 24.57
N ASP A 173 7.92 4.50 25.86
CA ASP A 173 8.40 3.47 26.79
C ASP A 173 7.48 2.23 26.90
N LEU A 174 6.21 2.36 26.52
CA LEU A 174 5.24 1.26 26.44
C LEU A 174 5.17 0.61 25.05
N GLY A 175 5.96 1.07 24.09
CA GLY A 175 5.91 0.62 22.70
C GLY A 175 4.71 1.17 21.92
N LEU A 176 4.11 2.26 22.39
CA LEU A 176 2.92 2.86 21.77
C LEU A 176 3.28 3.98 20.79
N LEU A 177 2.59 3.96 19.65
CA LEU A 177 2.68 4.98 18.59
C LEU A 177 1.38 5.79 18.49
N ALA A 178 1.51 7.06 18.14
CA ALA A 178 0.39 7.91 17.75
C ALA A 178 0.09 7.81 16.25
N GLU A 179 -0.88 8.58 15.80
CA GLU A 179 -1.26 8.73 14.40
C GLU A 179 -0.20 9.45 13.58
N GLU A 180 0.37 10.50 14.16
CA GLU A 180 1.34 11.38 13.52
C GLU A 180 2.63 11.47 14.32
N ILE A 181 3.71 11.82 13.62
CA ILE A 181 4.98 12.26 14.20
C ILE A 181 5.29 13.64 13.64
N ASP A 182 5.60 14.59 14.54
CA ASP A 182 6.22 15.85 14.15
C ASP A 182 7.62 15.55 13.58
N PRO A 183 7.89 15.85 12.30
CA PRO A 183 9.17 15.52 11.68
C PRO A 183 10.35 16.31 12.25
N ALA A 184 10.12 17.52 12.77
CA ALA A 184 11.14 18.40 13.31
C ALA A 184 11.51 18.05 14.77
N THR A 185 10.52 17.71 15.59
CA THR A 185 10.73 17.45 17.03
C THR A 185 10.75 15.97 17.39
N GLY A 186 10.13 15.11 16.56
CA GLY A 186 9.91 13.69 16.86
C GLY A 186 8.76 13.45 17.84
N GLU A 187 7.99 14.47 18.21
CA GLU A 187 6.84 14.33 19.10
C GLU A 187 5.72 13.52 18.45
N LEU A 188 5.06 12.69 19.26
CA LEU A 188 3.87 11.94 18.87
C LEU A 188 2.64 12.85 18.90
N LEU A 189 1.94 12.95 17.76
CA LEU A 189 0.80 13.85 17.56
C LEU A 189 -0.49 13.08 17.18
N GLY A 190 -1.63 13.75 17.34
CA GLY A 190 -2.94 13.21 16.94
C GLY A 190 -3.44 12.10 17.86
N ASN A 191 -4.17 11.14 17.30
CA ASN A 191 -4.77 10.05 18.08
C ASN A 191 -3.69 9.18 18.75
N PHE A 192 -3.86 8.89 20.05
CA PHE A 192 -2.90 8.07 20.82
C PHE A 192 -3.59 7.16 21.85
N PRO A 193 -3.25 5.85 21.90
CA PRO A 193 -2.46 5.10 20.92
C PRO A 193 -3.28 4.85 19.64
N GLN A 194 -2.63 4.93 18.47
CA GLN A 194 -3.32 4.72 17.19
C GLN A 194 -3.16 3.30 16.68
N ALA A 195 -4.26 2.53 16.64
CA ALA A 195 -4.23 1.12 16.21
C ALA A 195 -3.66 0.92 14.80
N PHE A 196 -3.97 1.84 13.87
CA PHE A 196 -3.47 1.77 12.49
C PHE A 196 -1.95 1.87 12.40
N SER A 197 -1.33 2.75 13.19
CA SER A 197 0.14 2.88 13.26
C SER A 197 0.80 1.57 13.70
N HIS A 198 0.21 0.87 14.66
CA HIS A 198 0.70 -0.42 15.14
C HIS A 198 0.50 -1.54 14.11
N ILE A 199 -0.63 -1.55 13.38
CA ILE A 199 -0.82 -2.48 12.26
C ILE A 199 0.24 -2.23 11.17
N GLY A 200 0.56 -0.97 10.89
CA GLY A 200 1.64 -0.57 10.00
C GLY A 200 2.98 -1.14 10.45
N LEU A 201 3.34 -0.98 11.72
CA LEU A 201 4.57 -1.51 12.31
C LEU A 201 4.67 -3.03 12.15
N ILE A 202 3.63 -3.77 12.54
CA ILE A 202 3.62 -5.24 12.46
C ILE A 202 3.76 -5.70 11.01
N THR A 203 3.05 -5.05 10.09
CA THR A 203 3.10 -5.38 8.66
C THR A 203 4.49 -5.11 8.10
N ALA A 204 5.08 -3.96 8.40
CA ALA A 204 6.40 -3.59 7.91
C ALA A 204 7.50 -4.55 8.41
N ALA A 205 7.45 -4.92 9.69
CA ALA A 205 8.38 -5.90 10.26
C ALA A 205 8.28 -7.26 9.54
N TRP A 206 7.05 -7.72 9.28
CA TRP A 206 6.79 -8.95 8.53
C TRP A 206 7.32 -8.87 7.10
N GLU A 207 7.08 -7.78 6.38
CA GLU A 207 7.55 -7.62 5.00
C GLU A 207 9.09 -7.60 4.89
N ILE A 208 9.78 -6.99 5.85
CA ILE A 208 11.26 -7.03 5.94
C ILE A 208 11.74 -8.47 6.14
N ASP A 209 11.15 -9.21 7.07
CA ASP A 209 11.53 -10.61 7.35
C ASP A 209 11.34 -11.50 6.11
N GLN A 210 10.21 -11.35 5.44
CA GLN A 210 9.90 -12.07 4.20
C GLN A 210 10.89 -11.72 3.08
N ALA A 211 11.26 -10.44 2.93
CA ALA A 211 12.23 -10.01 1.93
C ALA A 211 13.64 -10.57 2.22
N ARG A 212 14.07 -10.58 3.48
CA ARG A 212 15.33 -11.21 3.92
C ARG A 212 15.36 -12.70 3.61
N ALA A 213 14.30 -13.42 3.92
CA ALA A 213 14.19 -14.84 3.61
C ALA A 213 14.28 -15.10 2.10
N ALA A 214 13.63 -14.28 1.28
CA ALA A 214 13.71 -14.35 -0.18
C ALA A 214 15.14 -14.10 -0.71
N ALA A 215 15.83 -13.09 -0.17
CA ALA A 215 17.19 -12.75 -0.55
C ALA A 215 18.18 -13.88 -0.19
N ALA A 216 18.04 -14.46 1.00
CA ALA A 216 18.88 -15.58 1.45
C ALA A 216 18.72 -16.82 0.55
N LEU A 217 17.49 -17.16 0.16
CA LEU A 217 17.22 -18.27 -0.78
C LEU A 217 17.82 -18.03 -2.16
N THR A 218 17.76 -16.78 -2.64
CA THR A 218 18.35 -16.40 -3.94
C THR A 218 19.88 -16.49 -3.90
N HIS A 219 20.49 -16.10 -2.78
CA HIS A 219 21.93 -16.24 -2.56
C HIS A 219 22.35 -17.72 -2.51
N ASP A 220 21.64 -18.58 -1.76
CA ASP A 220 21.95 -20.01 -1.71
C ASP A 220 21.75 -20.69 -3.09
N ALA A 221 20.72 -20.32 -3.85
CA ALA A 221 20.49 -20.82 -5.20
C ALA A 221 21.58 -20.38 -6.20
N SER A 222 22.07 -19.14 -6.10
CA SER A 222 23.17 -18.66 -6.95
C SER A 222 24.50 -19.33 -6.60
N VAL A 223 24.77 -19.56 -5.31
CA VAL A 223 25.92 -20.33 -4.82
C VAL A 223 25.85 -21.80 -5.27
N ARG A 224 24.66 -22.41 -5.32
CA ARG A 224 24.45 -23.80 -5.75
C ARG A 224 24.27 -24.00 -7.25
N GLY A 225 24.28 -22.93 -8.06
CA GLY A 225 24.12 -23.00 -9.52
C GLY A 225 22.73 -23.47 -10.00
N VAL A 226 21.70 -23.38 -9.16
CA VAL A 226 20.33 -23.81 -9.50
C VAL A 226 19.52 -22.61 -10.01
N ARG A 227 18.99 -22.69 -11.23
CA ARG A 227 18.06 -21.67 -11.75
C ARG A 227 16.75 -21.72 -10.96
N ALA A 228 16.38 -20.61 -10.33
CA ALA A 228 15.07 -20.47 -9.70
C ALA A 228 13.98 -20.46 -10.79
N THR A 229 13.17 -21.52 -10.84
CA THR A 229 11.97 -21.57 -11.69
C THR A 229 10.75 -21.08 -10.91
N ASP A 230 10.11 -20.06 -11.46
CA ASP A 230 8.71 -19.63 -11.40
C ASP A 230 7.94 -19.58 -10.05
N GLY A 231 7.49 -18.37 -9.72
CA GLY A 231 6.14 -18.12 -9.22
C GLY A 231 5.92 -17.99 -7.70
N TRP A 232 6.37 -16.88 -7.10
CA TRP A 232 6.08 -16.54 -5.69
C TRP A 232 4.57 -16.39 -5.36
N SER A 233 3.75 -15.99 -6.34
CA SER A 233 2.30 -15.76 -6.14
C SER A 233 1.53 -17.03 -5.75
N ALA A 234 2.00 -18.22 -6.13
CA ALA A 234 1.33 -19.49 -5.82
C ALA A 234 1.57 -19.97 -4.38
N ARG A 235 2.66 -19.54 -3.72
CA ARG A 235 3.05 -20.05 -2.39
C ARG A 235 2.34 -19.32 -1.24
N LEU A 236 2.06 -18.02 -1.38
CA LEU A 236 1.34 -17.24 -0.38
C LEU A 236 -0.08 -17.78 -0.10
N TRP A 237 -0.73 -18.39 -1.10
CA TRP A 237 -2.09 -18.90 -0.94
C TRP A 237 -2.17 -20.33 -0.38
N ARG A 238 -1.09 -21.12 -0.53
CA ARG A 238 -1.06 -22.53 -0.10
C ARG A 238 -1.09 -22.70 1.43
N TRP A 239 -0.79 -21.64 2.19
CA TRP A 239 -0.90 -21.62 3.66
C TRP A 239 -2.30 -21.21 4.18
N MET A 240 -3.09 -20.48 3.38
CA MET A 240 -4.42 -19.99 3.81
C MET A 240 -5.58 -20.93 3.47
N VAL A 241 -5.35 -21.94 2.65
CA VAL A 241 -6.35 -22.96 2.31
C VAL A 241 -5.74 -24.34 2.57
N PRO A 242 -6.08 -25.02 3.68
CA PRO A 242 -5.70 -26.41 3.86
C PRO A 242 -6.33 -27.23 2.73
N GLU A 243 -5.53 -28.02 2.03
CA GLU A 243 -6.03 -29.03 1.09
C GLU A 243 -6.95 -29.98 1.89
N SER A 244 -8.26 -29.90 1.65
CA SER A 244 -9.21 -30.84 2.23
C SER A 244 -8.97 -32.21 1.59
N SER A 245 -8.44 -33.16 2.38
CA SER A 245 -8.36 -34.56 1.95
C SER A 245 -9.75 -35.10 1.61
N PRO A 246 -9.91 -35.84 0.49
CA PRO A 246 -11.18 -36.48 0.18
C PRO A 246 -11.43 -37.62 1.19
N ARG A 247 -12.65 -37.66 1.73
CA ARG A 247 -13.24 -38.87 2.32
C ARG A 247 -14.22 -39.44 1.33
#